data_AF-A0AAI9CN56-F1
#
_entry.id   AF-A0AAI9CN56-F1
#
_cell.length_a   1.000
_cell.length_b   1.000
_cell.length_c   1.000
_cell.angle_alpha   90.00
_cell.angle_beta   90.00
_cell.angle_gamma   90.00
#
_symmetry.space_group_name_H-M   'P 1'
#
loop_
_entity.id
_entity.type
_entity.pdbx_description
1 polymer ?
#
loop_
_entity_poly.entity_id
_entity_poly.type
_entity_poly.pdbx_seq_one_letter_code
_entity_poly.pdbx_strand_id
1 'polypeptide(L)'
;MINPYAHHTVFKKGRGKQMRVYLDESKDILEKYDIDWYRGPENLGWAPNKNHSTEAAKAVRDELVKADVEVGKKEAVLDVLETMKTLCR
;
A
#
# COMPACT_ATOMS: atom_id res chain seq x y z
N MET A 1 5.31 12.90 21.90
CA MET A 1 4.31 13.32 20.89
C MET A 1 4.49 12.39 19.70
N ILE A 2 3.58 11.43 19.50
CA ILE A 2 3.62 10.58 18.30
C ILE A 2 3.12 11.46 17.16
N ASN A 3 3.99 11.90 16.25
CA ASN A 3 3.61 12.68 15.07
C ASN A 3 2.58 11.87 14.26
N PRO A 4 1.27 12.18 14.35
CA PRO A 4 0.26 11.43 13.63
C PRO A 4 0.23 12.00 12.21
N TYR A 5 1.13 11.51 11.37
CA TYR A 5 1.05 11.75 9.94
C TYR A 5 0.18 10.65 9.34
N ALA A 6 -0.85 11.05 8.58
CA ALA A 6 -1.56 10.13 7.73
C ALA A 6 -0.53 9.45 6.80
N HIS A 7 -0.36 8.15 6.95
CA HIS A 7 0.62 7.36 6.21
C HIS A 7 -0.10 6.68 5.06
N HIS A 8 0.41 6.84 3.85
CA HIS A 8 -0.05 6.06 2.71
C HIS A 8 0.60 4.69 2.76
N THR A 9 -0.17 3.61 2.80
CA THR A 9 0.36 2.23 2.71
C THR A 9 1.11 2.04 1.38
N VAL A 10 0.51 2.51 0.28
CA VAL A 10 1.20 2.69 -1.01
C VAL A 10 1.75 4.10 -1.10
N PHE A 11 3.07 4.26 -1.00
CA PHE A 11 3.73 5.56 -0.96
C PHE A 11 3.44 6.44 -2.19
N LYS A 12 3.17 7.74 -1.94
CA LYS A 12 3.03 8.73 -3.01
C LYS A 12 4.26 8.80 -3.93
N LYS A 13 5.46 8.76 -3.34
CA LYS A 13 6.73 8.98 -4.04
C LYS A 13 7.78 7.97 -3.59
N GLY A 14 8.15 7.06 -4.48
CA GLY A 14 9.24 6.11 -4.27
C GLY A 14 10.62 6.74 -4.49
N ARG A 15 11.62 6.23 -3.75
CA ARG A 15 13.04 6.52 -3.94
C ARG A 15 13.65 5.47 -4.87
N GLY A 16 14.28 5.93 -5.96
CA GLY A 16 14.91 5.02 -6.94
C GLY A 16 13.94 4.42 -7.97
N LYS A 17 14.48 3.79 -9.02
CA LYS A 17 13.70 3.21 -10.12
C LYS A 17 12.88 1.98 -9.68
N GLN A 18 13.48 1.05 -8.95
CA GLN A 18 12.79 -0.19 -8.53
C GLN A 18 11.60 0.06 -7.61
N MET A 19 11.75 0.93 -6.60
CA MET A 19 10.64 1.27 -5.70
C MET A 19 9.48 1.92 -6.47
N ARG A 20 9.77 2.72 -7.50
CA ARG A 20 8.73 3.31 -8.34
C ARG A 20 7.95 2.26 -9.12
N VAL A 21 8.61 1.24 -9.67
CA VAL A 21 7.92 0.15 -10.37
C VAL A 21 6.95 -0.56 -9.44
N TYR A 22 7.38 -0.95 -8.23
CA TYR A 22 6.48 -1.61 -7.27
C TYR A 22 5.30 -0.72 -6.85
N LEU A 23 5.55 0.57 -6.68
CA LEU A 23 4.48 1.53 -6.36
C LEU A 23 3.52 1.73 -7.53
N ASP A 24 4.01 1.74 -8.76
CA ASP A 24 3.19 1.88 -9.95
C ASP A 24 2.25 0.68 -10.11
N GLU A 25 2.79 -0.54 -10.00
CA GLU A 25 2.00 -1.77 -10.00
C GLU A 25 0.96 -1.80 -8.87
N SER A 26 1.35 -1.36 -7.66
CA SER A 26 0.43 -1.32 -6.53
C SER A 26 -0.71 -0.31 -6.77
N LYS A 27 -0.43 0.83 -7.39
CA LYS A 27 -1.45 1.84 -7.73
C LYS A 27 -2.40 1.34 -8.80
N ASP A 28 -1.86 0.69 -9.83
CA ASP A 28 -2.66 0.13 -10.93
C ASP A 28 -3.69 -0.88 -10.40
N ILE A 29 -3.29 -1.74 -9.46
CA ILE A 29 -4.21 -2.68 -8.78
C ILE A 29 -5.28 -1.92 -7.99
N LEU A 30 -4.91 -0.87 -7.25
CA LEU A 30 -5.88 -0.08 -6.50
C LEU A 30 -6.89 0.61 -7.42
N GLU A 31 -6.43 1.21 -8.52
CA GLU A 31 -7.28 1.87 -9.52
C GLU A 31 -8.21 0.87 -10.22
N LYS A 32 -7.75 -0.36 -10.49
CA LYS A 32 -8.57 -1.46 -11.02
C LYS A 32 -9.78 -1.79 -10.14
N TYR A 33 -9.67 -1.61 -8.82
CA TYR A 33 -10.75 -1.86 -7.86
C TYR A 33 -11.50 -0.59 -7.42
N ASP A 34 -11.31 0.53 -8.12
CA ASP A 34 -11.90 1.81 -7.77
C ASP A 34 -11.52 2.23 -6.32
N ILE A 35 -10.26 1.99 -5.94
CA ILE A 35 -9.68 2.40 -4.66
C ILE A 35 -8.75 3.57 -4.92
N ASP A 36 -9.04 4.72 -4.31
CA ASP A 36 -8.20 5.91 -4.45
C ASP A 36 -6.90 5.73 -3.65
N TRP A 37 -5.79 5.47 -4.35
CA TRP A 37 -4.48 5.33 -3.71
C TRP A 37 -3.96 6.65 -3.12
N TYR A 38 -4.50 7.81 -3.50
CA TYR A 38 -4.00 9.12 -3.06
C TYR A 38 -4.76 9.69 -1.86
N ARG A 39 -6.09 9.60 -1.88
CA ARG A 39 -7.03 10.14 -0.89
C ARG A 39 -7.95 9.08 -0.28
N GLY A 40 -7.92 7.85 -0.76
CA GLY A 40 -8.79 6.79 -0.24
C GLY A 40 -8.49 6.51 1.23
N PRO A 41 -9.49 6.55 2.13
CA PRO A 41 -9.30 6.13 3.52
C PRO A 41 -8.76 4.71 3.62
N GLU A 42 -9.02 3.88 2.61
CA GLU A 42 -8.52 2.50 2.55
C GLU A 42 -7.00 2.43 2.37
N ASN A 43 -6.36 3.41 1.69
CA ASN A 43 -4.90 3.50 1.60
C ASN A 43 -4.27 4.44 2.64
N LEU A 44 -5.09 5.21 3.38
CA LEU A 44 -4.64 6.09 4.45
C LEU A 44 -4.73 5.37 5.80
N GLY A 45 -3.58 5.15 6.44
CA GLY A 45 -3.49 4.47 7.72
C GLY A 45 -2.68 5.26 8.74
N TRP A 46 -2.86 4.93 10.02
CA TRP A 46 -1.92 5.32 11.06
C TRP A 46 -0.79 4.29 11.12
N ALA A 47 0.43 4.69 10.79
CA ALA A 47 1.62 3.88 10.97
C ALA A 47 2.79 4.78 11.41
N PRO A 48 3.64 4.35 12.37
CA PRO A 48 4.88 5.03 12.65
C PRO A 48 5.72 5.09 11.37
N ASN A 49 6.29 6.27 11.09
CA ASN A 49 7.08 6.57 9.90
C ASN A 49 8.45 5.87 9.93
N LYS A 50 8.49 4.54 10.01
CA LYS A 50 9.70 3.75 10.22
C LYS A 50 10.02 2.75 9.10
N ASN A 51 9.22 2.65 8.03
CA ASN A 51 9.43 1.61 7.01
C ASN A 51 9.30 2.05 5.55
N HIS A 52 9.80 3.24 5.20
CA HIS A 52 9.90 3.73 3.80
C HIS A 52 11.05 3.07 3.00
N SER A 53 11.17 1.74 3.08
CA SER A 53 12.20 0.96 2.38
C SER A 53 11.65 0.33 1.10
N THR A 54 12.52 0.07 0.13
CA THR A 54 12.16 -0.62 -1.12
C THR A 54 11.56 -2.01 -0.85
N GLU A 55 12.03 -2.68 0.20
CA GLU A 55 11.53 -4.00 0.62
C GLU A 55 10.07 -3.96 1.09
N ALA A 56 9.69 -2.92 1.84
CA ALA A 56 8.29 -2.74 2.26
C ALA A 56 7.39 -2.47 1.05
N ALA A 57 7.84 -1.63 0.11
CA ALA A 57 7.09 -1.40 -1.13
C ALA A 57 6.92 -2.69 -1.96
N LYS A 58 7.95 -3.55 -1.99
CA LYS A 58 7.88 -4.85 -2.64
C LYS A 58 6.89 -5.79 -1.94
N ALA A 59 6.94 -5.87 -0.61
CA ALA A 59 6.04 -6.74 0.18
C ALA A 59 4.56 -6.34 -0.02
N VAL A 60 4.26 -5.04 0.05
CA VAL A 60 2.91 -4.51 -0.22
C VAL A 60 2.47 -4.87 -1.65
N ARG A 61 3.33 -4.66 -2.66
CA ARG A 61 3.05 -5.04 -4.04
C ARG A 61 2.77 -6.54 -4.17
N ASP A 62 3.57 -7.39 -3.54
CA ASP A 62 3.44 -8.85 -3.67
C ASP A 62 2.11 -9.35 -3.09
N GLU A 63 1.72 -8.83 -1.92
CA GLU A 63 0.43 -9.17 -1.31
C GLU A 63 -0.76 -8.61 -2.09
N LEU A 64 -0.65 -7.40 -2.65
CA LEU A 64 -1.68 -6.83 -3.52
C LEU A 64 -1.86 -7.64 -4.81
N VAL A 65 -0.76 -8.04 -5.45
CA VAL A 65 -0.77 -8.91 -6.64
C VAL A 65 -1.38 -10.26 -6.28
N LYS A 66 -1.02 -10.83 -5.13
CA LYS A 66 -1.58 -12.10 -4.67
C LYS A 66 -3.10 -11.99 -4.43
N ALA A 67 -3.57 -10.92 -3.82
CA ALA A 67 -5.00 -10.66 -3.65
C ALA A 67 -5.73 -10.46 -4.99
N ASP A 68 -5.12 -9.75 -5.94
CA ASP A 68 -5.66 -9.55 -7.30
C ASP A 68 -5.75 -10.86 -8.09
N VAL A 69 -4.71 -11.70 -8.01
CA VAL A 69 -4.60 -12.95 -8.79
C VAL A 69 -5.37 -14.11 -8.16
N GLU A 70 -5.26 -14.32 -6.85
CA GLU A 70 -5.88 -15.47 -6.17
C GLU A 70 -7.35 -15.24 -5.85
N VAL A 71 -7.72 -14.03 -5.42
CA VAL A 71 -9.10 -13.72 -4.99
C VAL A 71 -9.83 -12.92 -6.04
N GLY A 72 -9.17 -11.92 -6.63
CA GLY A 72 -9.76 -11.07 -7.66
C GLY A 72 -10.87 -10.14 -7.15
N LYS A 73 -10.92 -9.85 -5.84
CA LYS A 73 -11.97 -9.03 -5.22
C LYS A 73 -11.41 -7.80 -4.52
N LYS A 74 -12.17 -6.71 -4.56
CA LYS A 74 -11.90 -5.47 -3.82
C LYS A 74 -11.68 -5.73 -2.33
N GLU A 75 -12.50 -6.59 -1.72
CA GLU A 75 -12.41 -6.93 -0.29
C GLU A 75 -11.06 -7.52 0.10
N ALA A 76 -10.46 -8.37 -0.74
CA ALA A 76 -9.14 -8.95 -0.46
C ALA A 76 -8.02 -7.90 -0.52
N VAL A 77 -8.11 -6.97 -1.48
CA VAL A 77 -7.19 -5.85 -1.59
C VAL A 77 -7.30 -4.93 -0.35
N LEU A 78 -8.52 -4.69 0.13
CA LEU A 78 -8.76 -3.93 1.36
C LEU A 78 -8.19 -4.62 2.60
N ASP A 79 -8.37 -5.93 2.73
CA ASP A 79 -7.84 -6.74 3.83
C ASP A 79 -6.30 -6.69 3.87
N VAL A 80 -5.64 -6.81 2.72
CA VAL A 80 -4.19 -6.64 2.60
C VAL A 80 -3.76 -5.24 3.03
N LEU A 81 -4.45 -4.18 2.58
CA LEU A 81 -4.15 -2.81 2.99
C LEU A 81 -4.30 -2.63 4.52
N GLU A 82 -5.32 -3.21 5.13
CA GLU A 82 -5.55 -3.14 6.58
C GLU A 82 -4.49 -3.93 7.38
N THR A 83 -4.15 -5.12 6.91
CA THR A 83 -3.10 -5.97 7.48
C THR A 83 -1.73 -5.28 7.41
N MET A 84 -1.41 -4.67 6.26
CA MET A 84 -0.16 -3.92 6.09
C MET A 84 -0.10 -2.66 6.96
N LYS A 85 -1.25 -2.00 7.22
CA LYS A 85 -1.31 -0.87 8.15
C LYS A 85 -1.00 -1.28 9.59
N THR A 86 -1.48 -2.45 10.03
CA THR A 86 -1.24 -2.95 11.39
C THR A 86 0.17 -3.54 11.57
N LEU A 87 0.78 -4.10 10.52
CA LEU A 87 2.16 -4.59 10.54
C LEU A 87 3.21 -3.48 10.67
N CYS A 88 2.88 -2.26 10.24
CA CYS A 88 3.79 -1.13 10.34
C CYS A 88 3.75 -0.46 11.72
N ARG A 89 2.94 -0.96 12.67
CA ARG A 89 2.56 -0.31 13.95
C ARG A 89 3.58 -0.45 15.08
#